data_AF-A0A0A1T0G3-F1
#
_entry.id   AF-A0A0A1T0G3-F1
#
_cell.length_a   1.000
_cell.length_b   1.000
_cell.length_c   1.000
_cell.angle_alpha   90.00
_cell.angle_beta   90.00
_cell.angle_gamma   90.00
#
_symmetry.space_group_name_H-M   'P 1'
#
loop_
_entity.id
_entity.type
_entity.pdbx_description
1 polymer ?
#
loop_
_entity_poly.entity_id
_entity_poly.type
_entity_poly.pdbx_seq_one_letter_code
_entity_poly.pdbx_strand_id
1 'polypeptide(L)'
;MRPGPDGLRNATLATHLDHCVEILRQVLSCNGDAGLITYHWVKGNPTTYPDFNTWHQCRDAEAILAWSKQREAPIKVPLAKQLFPAHHELDEAP
;
A
#
# COMPACT_ATOMS: atom_id res chain seq x y z
N MET A 1 -18.22 11.21 6.85
CA MET A 1 -19.01 12.26 6.17
C MET A 1 -20.44 11.75 6.06
N ARG A 2 -21.45 12.59 6.34
CA ARG A 2 -22.85 12.16 6.27
C ARG A 2 -23.30 12.06 4.81
N PRO A 3 -24.10 11.06 4.43
CA PRO A 3 -24.66 10.95 3.09
C PRO A 3 -25.55 12.16 2.76
N GLY A 4 -25.60 12.53 1.48
CA GLY A 4 -26.52 13.56 0.98
C GLY A 4 -27.99 13.14 1.11
N PRO A 5 -28.93 14.08 0.98
CA PRO A 5 -30.35 13.88 1.28
C PRO A 5 -31.03 12.75 0.48
N ASP A 6 -30.42 12.31 -0.63
CA ASP A 6 -31.01 11.30 -1.53
C ASP A 6 -30.22 9.98 -1.58
N GLY A 7 -29.23 9.78 -0.69
CA GLY A 7 -28.36 8.59 -0.69
C GLY A 7 -27.43 8.46 -1.91
N LEU A 8 -27.59 9.32 -2.91
CA LEU A 8 -26.72 9.42 -4.08
C LEU A 8 -25.39 10.08 -3.67
N ARG A 9 -24.27 9.43 -4.01
CA ARG A 9 -22.94 10.03 -3.90
C ARG A 9 -22.97 11.35 -4.68
N ASN A 10 -22.61 12.47 -4.02
CA ASN A 10 -22.46 13.75 -4.71
C ASN A 10 -21.57 13.52 -5.95
N ALA A 11 -22.06 13.84 -7.15
CA ALA A 11 -21.37 13.54 -8.40
C ALA A 11 -19.91 14.07 -8.40
N THR A 12 -19.70 15.24 -7.78
CA THR A 12 -18.37 15.83 -7.60
C THR A 12 -17.47 14.97 -6.72
N LEU A 13 -18.01 14.44 -5.61
CA LEU A 13 -17.27 13.56 -4.71
C LEU A 13 -16.98 12.21 -5.37
N ALA A 14 -17.93 11.65 -6.14
CA ALA A 14 -17.72 10.41 -6.88
C ALA A 14 -16.57 10.57 -7.89
N THR A 15 -16.63 11.60 -8.74
CA THR A 15 -15.53 11.90 -9.68
C THR A 15 -14.20 12.16 -8.97
N HIS A 16 -14.23 12.83 -7.81
CA HIS A 16 -13.03 13.05 -7.01
C HIS A 16 -12.46 11.72 -6.46
N LEU A 17 -13.29 10.82 -5.96
CA LEU A 17 -12.80 9.53 -5.47
C LEU A 17 -12.28 8.65 -6.61
N ASP A 18 -13.00 8.59 -7.73
CA ASP A 18 -12.64 7.75 -8.87
C ASP A 18 -11.28 8.16 -9.46
N HIS A 19 -11.03 9.46 -9.68
CA HIS A 19 -9.73 9.90 -10.18
C HIS A 19 -8.59 9.67 -9.16
N CYS A 20 -8.85 9.83 -7.85
CA CYS A 20 -7.85 9.59 -6.81
C CYS A 20 -7.46 8.11 -6.78
N VAL A 21 -8.44 7.21 -6.82
CA VAL A 21 -8.20 5.77 -6.88
C VAL A 21 -7.42 5.42 -8.14
N GLU A 22 -7.74 6.02 -9.28
CA GLU A 22 -7.02 5.79 -10.53
C GLU A 22 -5.58 6.31 -10.49
N ILE A 23 -5.33 7.49 -9.92
CA ILE A 23 -3.97 8.00 -9.72
C ILE A 23 -3.18 7.08 -8.80
N LEU A 24 -3.76 6.63 -7.69
CA LEU A 24 -3.11 5.68 -6.78
C LEU A 24 -2.78 4.37 -7.50
N ARG A 25 -3.73 3.83 -8.28
CA ARG A 25 -3.52 2.62 -9.09
C ARG A 25 -2.37 2.82 -10.08
N GLN A 26 -2.33 3.94 -10.79
CA GLN A 26 -1.25 4.26 -11.73
C GLN A 26 0.10 4.36 -11.02
N VAL A 27 0.16 5.06 -9.89
CA VAL A 27 1.41 5.20 -9.11
C VAL A 27 1.89 3.84 -8.61
N LEU A 28 1.01 3.03 -8.03
CA LEU A 28 1.37 1.69 -7.53
C LEU A 28 1.81 0.75 -8.66
N SER A 29 1.16 0.82 -9.82
CA SER A 29 1.52 -0.02 -10.97
C SER A 29 2.85 0.40 -11.59
N CYS A 30 3.10 1.70 -11.73
CA CYS A 30 4.33 2.23 -12.34
C CYS A 30 5.54 2.21 -11.39
N ASN A 31 5.30 2.34 -10.09
CA ASN A 31 6.34 2.30 -9.05
C ASN A 31 6.36 0.95 -8.31
N GLY A 32 5.89 -0.12 -8.95
CA GLY A 32 6.08 -1.48 -8.47
C GLY A 32 7.56 -1.82 -8.42
N ASP A 33 8.25 -1.37 -7.37
CA ASP A 33 9.69 -1.45 -7.28
C ASP A 33 10.11 -2.72 -6.55
N ALA A 34 10.87 -3.56 -7.25
CA ALA A 34 11.57 -4.72 -6.70
C ALA A 34 13.05 -4.42 -6.44
N GLY A 35 13.43 -3.14 -6.47
CA GLY A 35 14.75 -2.64 -6.13
C GLY A 35 15.12 -2.85 -4.66
N LEU A 36 16.42 -2.83 -4.38
CA LEU A 36 16.94 -2.98 -3.03
C LEU A 36 17.04 -1.61 -2.35
N ILE A 37 16.38 -1.47 -1.21
CA ILE A 37 16.62 -0.35 -0.30
C ILE A 37 17.85 -0.67 0.54
N THR A 38 18.88 0.18 0.43
CA THR A 38 20.08 0.06 1.26
C THR A 38 19.91 0.83 2.56
N TYR A 39 20.75 0.54 3.54
CA TYR A 39 20.66 1.10 4.89
C TYR A 39 22.01 1.66 5.32
N HIS A 40 21.99 2.87 5.87
CA HIS A 40 23.18 3.58 6.35
C HIS A 40 23.14 3.76 7.87
N TRP A 41 24.32 3.73 8.50
CA TRP A 41 24.48 4.14 9.88
C TRP A 41 24.62 5.66 9.96
N VAL A 42 23.72 6.32 10.69
CA VAL A 42 23.74 7.77 10.89
C VAL A 42 24.17 8.08 12.32
N LYS A 43 25.14 8.97 12.50
CA LYS A 43 25.65 9.35 13.83
C LYS A 43 24.51 9.84 14.73
N GLY A 44 24.39 9.24 15.91
CA GLY A 44 23.37 9.60 16.90
C GLY A 44 22.03 8.88 16.72
N ASN A 45 21.86 8.05 15.68
CA ASN A 45 20.69 7.19 15.56
C ASN A 45 21.02 5.77 16.06
N PRO A 46 20.23 5.19 16.98
CA PRO A 46 20.44 3.82 17.46
C PRO A 46 20.12 2.74 16.41
N THR A 47 19.45 3.10 15.31
CA THR A 47 19.06 2.19 14.23
C THR A 47 19.64 2.63 12.88
N THR A 48 19.59 1.76 11.89
CA THR A 48 19.96 2.11 10.51
C THR A 48 18.86 2.94 9.83
N TYR A 49 19.25 3.93 9.02
CA TYR A 49 18.33 4.71 8.19
C TYR A 49 18.28 4.16 6.76
N PRO A 50 17.08 3.95 6.18
CA PRO A 50 16.95 3.53 4.79
C PRO A 50 17.36 4.66 3.82
N ASP A 51 18.02 4.29 2.73
CA ASP A 51 18.30 5.15 1.59
C ASP A 51 17.23 4.93 0.51
N PHE A 52 16.31 5.88 0.39
CA PHE A 52 15.27 5.86 -0.63
C PHE A 52 15.71 6.51 -1.95
N ASN A 53 16.93 7.06 -2.03
CA ASN A 53 17.46 7.62 -3.26
C ASN A 53 18.06 6.52 -4.15
N THR A 54 17.22 5.55 -4.51
CA THR A 54 17.59 4.40 -5.34
C THR A 54 17.17 4.61 -6.79
N TRP A 55 17.82 3.90 -7.71
CA TRP A 55 17.40 3.90 -9.11
C TRP A 55 16.14 3.07 -9.29
N HIS A 56 15.06 3.73 -9.67
CA HIS A 56 13.78 3.09 -9.95
C HIS A 56 13.63 2.79 -11.45
N GLN A 57 13.03 1.65 -11.77
CA GLN A 57 12.69 1.27 -13.13
C GLN A 57 11.22 0.84 -13.15
N CYS A 58 10.43 1.37 -14.10
CA CYS A 58 9.07 0.92 -14.33
C CYS A 58 9.09 -0.55 -14.78
N ARG A 59 8.25 -1.38 -14.15
CA ARG A 59 8.16 -2.82 -14.39
C ARG A 59 6.70 -3.22 -14.59
N ASP A 60 6.51 -4.38 -15.18
CA ASP A 60 5.18 -4.99 -15.31
C ASP A 60 4.66 -5.39 -13.91
N ALA A 61 3.63 -4.67 -13.44
CA ALA A 61 3.01 -4.88 -12.15
C ALA A 61 2.39 -6.29 -12.01
N GLU A 62 1.83 -6.83 -13.10
CA GLU A 62 1.22 -8.16 -13.09
C GLU A 62 2.28 -9.25 -13.00
N ALA A 63 3.42 -9.06 -13.65
CA ALA A 63 4.56 -9.98 -13.53
C ALA A 63 5.09 -10.03 -12.09
N ILE A 64 5.18 -8.88 -11.42
CA ILE A 64 5.59 -8.79 -10.00
C ILE A 64 4.57 -9.50 -9.11
N LEU A 65 3.28 -9.24 -9.31
CA LEU A 65 2.20 -9.87 -8.53
C LEU A 65 2.20 -11.39 -8.70
N ALA A 66 2.32 -11.87 -9.94
CA ALA A 66 2.39 -13.30 -10.25
C ALA A 66 3.60 -13.97 -9.60
N TRP A 67 4.77 -13.33 -9.67
CA TRP A 67 5.99 -13.81 -9.00
C TRP A 67 5.82 -13.87 -7.48
N SER A 68 5.21 -12.85 -6.87
CA SER A 68 4.95 -12.79 -5.43
C SER A 68 4.03 -13.93 -5.00
N LYS A 69 2.90 -14.13 -5.68
CA LYS A 69 1.91 -15.18 -5.37
C LYS A 69 2.51 -16.58 -5.42
N GLN A 70 3.38 -16.85 -6.40
CA GLN A 70 4.07 -18.14 -6.51
C GLN A 70 5.07 -18.40 -5.38
N ARG A 71 5.48 -17.37 -4.64
CA ARG A 71 6.52 -17.42 -3.60
C ARG A 71 6.02 -17.00 -2.22
N GLU A 72 4.71 -16.89 -2.04
CA GLU A 72 4.11 -16.56 -0.76
C GLU A 72 4.61 -17.54 0.33
N ALA A 73 5.28 -16.99 1.34
CA ALA A 73 5.77 -17.78 2.44
C ALA A 73 4.57 -18.21 3.30
N PRO A 74 4.49 -19.49 3.72
CA PRO A 74 3.42 -19.93 4.61
C PRO A 74 3.53 -19.16 5.93
N ILE A 75 2.44 -18.51 6.33
CA ILE A 75 2.33 -17.91 7.66
C ILE A 75 2.21 -19.06 8.66
N LYS A 76 3.32 -19.42 9.30
CA LYS A 76 3.39 -20.54 10.26
C LYS A 76 2.92 -20.17 11.67
N VAL A 77 2.65 -18.89 11.90
CA VAL A 77 2.13 -18.39 13.17
C VAL A 77 0.61 -18.21 13.07
N PRO A 78 -0.17 -18.56 14.09
CA PRO A 78 -1.57 -18.16 14.14
C PRO A 78 -1.65 -16.64 14.05
N LEU A 79 -2.31 -16.13 13.01
CA LEU A 79 -2.63 -14.71 12.91
C LEU A 79 -3.63 -14.38 14.03
N ALA A 80 -3.11 -13.91 15.15
CA ALA A 80 -3.92 -13.45 16.27
C ALA A 80 -4.10 -11.94 16.16
N LYS A 81 -5.34 -11.43 16.30
CA LYS A 81 -5.63 -9.98 16.30
C LYS A 81 -4.76 -9.19 17.29
N GLN A 82 -4.31 -9.84 18.37
CA GLN A 82 -3.43 -9.25 19.37
C GLN A 82 -2.03 -8.89 18.83
N LEU A 83 -1.60 -9.44 17.69
CA LEU A 83 -0.32 -9.11 17.05
C LEU A 83 -0.33 -7.74 16.37
N PHE A 84 -1.52 -7.17 16.12
CA PHE A 84 -1.69 -5.88 15.44
C PHE A 84 -2.53 -4.94 16.32
N PRO A 85 -2.03 -4.48 17.47
CA PRO A 85 -2.83 -3.73 18.46
C PRO A 85 -3.41 -2.40 17.94
N ALA A 86 -2.99 -1.92 16.76
CA ALA A 86 -3.47 -0.69 16.12
C ALA A 86 -4.39 -0.94 14.90
N HIS A 87 -4.95 -2.14 14.73
CA HIS A 87 -5.93 -2.37 13.67
C HIS A 87 -7.26 -1.64 13.99
N HIS A 88 -7.71 -0.80 13.07
CA HIS A 88 -9.08 -0.28 13.08
C HIS A 88 -9.92 -1.26 12.24
N GLU A 89 -10.80 -2.04 12.89
CA GLU A 89 -11.79 -2.83 12.15
C GLU A 89 -12.81 -1.85 11.56
N LEU A 90 -12.98 -1.90 10.24
CA LEU A 90 -14.12 -1.25 9.59
C LEU A 90 -15.31 -2.18 9.80
N ASP A 91 -16.37 -1.66 10.44
CA ASP A 91 -17.54 -2.46 10.82
C ASP A 91 -18.22 -3.13 9.61
N GLU A 92 -18.09 -2.53 8.41
CA GLU A 92 -18.46 -3.14 7.12
C GLU A 92 -17.55 -2.61 6.00
N ALA A 93 -17.19 -3.48 5.05
CA ALA A 93 -16.60 -3.06 3.77
C ALA A 93 -17.70 -2.43 2.89
N PRO A 94 -17.45 -1.27 2.25
CA PRO A 94 -18.41 -0.65 1.35
C PRO A 94 -18.70 -1.48 0.09
#